data_AF-A0A357XVI9-F1
#
_entry.id   AF-A0A357XVI9-F1
#
_cell.length_a   1.000
_cell.length_b   1.000
_cell.length_c   1.000
_cell.angle_alpha   90.00
_cell.angle_beta   90.00
_cell.angle_gamma   90.00
#
_symmetry.space_group_name_H-M   'P 1'
#
loop_
_entity.id
_entity.type
_entity.pdbx_description
1 polymer ?
#
loop_
_entity_poly.entity_id
_entity_poly.type
_entity_poly.pdbx_seq_one_letter_code
_entity_poly.pdbx_strand_id
1 'polypeptide(L)'
;MTLSDLDQGLLERCLDYKPRAWEDFIDRFLGLVLHVIDHATGVRRIRLTPAERDELCVETFAAIRHNDYQLLRNYHGQCHLATFLTVTTRRIIVRAVTNRGYITVSDPEAASFAQRVA
;
A
#
# COMPACT_ATOMS: atom_id res chain seq x y z
N MET A 1 0.36 23.05 -6.30
CA MET A 1 0.22 23.45 -4.88
C MET A 1 -1.13 23.03 -4.31
N THR A 2 -2.26 23.34 -4.97
CA THR A 2 -3.63 23.00 -4.51
C THR A 2 -3.87 21.56 -4.05
N LEU A 3 -3.29 20.56 -4.73
CA LEU A 3 -3.44 19.15 -4.35
C LEU A 3 -2.69 18.81 -3.05
N SER A 4 -1.54 19.45 -2.81
CA SER A 4 -0.75 19.31 -1.59
C SER A 4 -1.46 19.93 -0.40
N ASP A 5 -2.11 21.09 -0.61
CA ASP A 5 -2.82 21.82 0.44
C ASP A 5 -4.07 21.05 0.91
N LEU A 6 -4.79 20.43 -0.03
CA LEU A 6 -5.93 19.55 0.28
C LEU A 6 -5.50 18.32 1.08
N ASP A 7 -4.45 17.62 0.62
CA ASP A 7 -3.93 16.43 1.28
C ASP A 7 -3.40 16.75 2.69
N GLN A 8 -2.77 17.92 2.86
CA GLN A 8 -2.33 18.40 4.17
C GLN A 8 -3.50 18.71 5.10
N GLY A 9 -4.52 19.44 4.65
CA GLY A 9 -5.71 19.71 5.46
C GLY A 9 -6.46 18.44 5.86
N LEU A 10 -6.49 17.43 4.98
CA LEU A 10 -7.05 16.12 5.29
C LEU A 10 -6.22 15.37 6.36
N LEU A 11 -4.89 15.44 6.26
CA LEU A 11 -4.00 14.88 7.26
C LEU A 11 -4.19 15.55 8.63
N GLU A 12 -4.22 16.88 8.68
CA GLU A 12 -4.47 17.64 9.91
C GLU A 12 -5.79 17.22 10.56
N ARG A 13 -6.87 17.11 9.78
CA ARG A 13 -8.16 16.60 10.27
C ARG A 13 -8.07 15.18 10.85
N CYS A 14 -7.26 14.30 10.27
CA CYS A 14 -7.05 12.94 10.80
C CYS A 14 -6.34 12.97 12.16
N LEU A 15 -5.27 13.77 12.26
CA LEU A 15 -4.47 13.90 13.48
C LEU A 15 -5.23 14.60 14.62
N ASP A 16 -6.19 15.46 14.26
CA ASP A 16 -7.13 16.14 15.16
C ASP A 16 -8.38 15.30 15.49
N TYR A 17 -8.45 14.06 15.01
CA TYR A 17 -9.60 13.16 15.22
C TYR A 17 -10.94 13.76 14.80
N LYS A 18 -10.96 14.58 13.74
CA LYS A 18 -12.23 15.12 13.25
C LYS A 18 -13.13 13.99 12.77
N PRO A 19 -14.45 14.07 13.02
CA PRO A 19 -15.39 13.08 12.51
C PRO A 19 -15.19 12.83 11.03
N ARG A 20 -15.23 11.56 10.63
CA ARG A 20 -15.09 11.08 9.24
C ARG A 20 -13.76 11.37 8.54
N ALA A 21 -12.80 12.04 9.20
CA ALA A 21 -11.53 12.38 8.56
C ALA A 21 -10.76 11.16 8.07
N TRP A 22 -10.84 10.05 8.81
CA TRP A 22 -10.21 8.80 8.41
C TRP A 22 -10.90 8.13 7.21
N GLU A 23 -12.24 8.22 7.11
CA GLU A 23 -12.98 7.72 5.94
C GLU A 23 -12.61 8.54 4.70
N ASP A 24 -12.61 9.87 4.83
CA ASP A 24 -12.16 10.78 3.77
C ASP A 24 -10.71 10.48 3.34
N PHE A 25 -9.83 10.13 4.29
CA PHE A 25 -8.45 9.74 4.03
C PHE A 25 -8.37 8.43 3.25
N ILE A 26 -9.15 7.41 3.64
CA ILE A 26 -9.25 6.16 2.89
C ILE A 26 -9.75 6.46 1.47
N ASP A 27 -10.86 7.18 1.32
CA ASP A 27 -11.46 7.48 0.01
C ASP A 27 -10.47 8.22 -0.90
N ARG A 28 -9.70 9.15 -0.33
CA ARG A 28 -8.67 9.91 -1.04
C ARG A 28 -7.51 9.03 -1.54
N PHE A 29 -7.04 8.09 -0.72
CA PHE A 29 -5.80 7.34 -0.97
C PHE A 29 -6.01 5.87 -1.33
N LEU A 30 -7.24 5.36 -1.37
CA LEU A 30 -7.54 3.96 -1.68
C LEU A 30 -6.94 3.55 -3.04
N GLY A 31 -7.18 4.36 -4.07
CA GLY A 31 -6.62 4.09 -5.41
C GLY A 31 -5.09 4.05 -5.42
N LEU A 32 -4.44 4.90 -4.64
CA LEU A 32 -2.98 4.91 -4.50
C LEU A 32 -2.48 3.63 -3.80
N VAL A 33 -3.09 3.26 -2.67
CA VAL A 33 -2.70 2.06 -1.91
C VAL A 33 -2.87 0.81 -2.76
N LEU A 34 -4.02 0.67 -3.42
CA LEU A 34 -4.31 -0.44 -4.33
C LEU A 34 -3.29 -0.53 -5.48
N HIS A 35 -2.95 0.61 -6.10
CA HIS A 35 -1.92 0.66 -7.13
C HIS A 35 -0.55 0.20 -6.60
N VAL A 36 -0.17 0.62 -5.38
CA VAL A 36 1.09 0.22 -4.77
C VAL A 36 1.12 -1.27 -4.43
N ILE A 37 -0.02 -1.85 -4.01
CA ILE A 37 -0.17 -3.30 -3.81
C ILE A 37 0.13 -4.04 -5.11
N ASP A 38 -0.59 -3.70 -6.19
CA ASP A 38 -0.46 -4.38 -7.48
C ASP A 38 0.96 -4.27 -8.03
N HIS A 39 1.57 -3.08 -7.92
CA HIS A 39 2.94 -2.87 -8.36
C HIS A 39 3.95 -3.66 -7.50
N ALA A 40 3.80 -3.65 -6.18
CA ALA A 40 4.74 -4.32 -5.27
C ALA A 40 4.70 -5.85 -5.39
N THR A 41 3.51 -6.44 -5.58
CA THR A 41 3.36 -7.88 -5.80
C THR A 41 3.78 -8.29 -7.21
N GLY A 42 3.47 -7.47 -8.23
CA GLY A 42 3.89 -7.69 -9.61
C GLY A 42 5.42 -7.76 -9.76
N VAL A 43 6.16 -6.82 -9.16
CA VAL A 43 7.64 -6.84 -9.15
C VAL A 43 8.20 -8.11 -8.50
N ARG A 44 7.45 -8.73 -7.57
CA ARG A 44 7.83 -9.99 -6.90
C ARG A 44 7.24 -11.23 -7.55
N ARG A 45 6.51 -11.09 -8.66
CA ARG A 45 5.76 -12.16 -9.34
C ARG A 45 4.82 -12.90 -8.39
N ILE A 46 4.25 -12.20 -7.41
CA ILE A 46 3.29 -12.78 -6.47
C ILE A 46 1.89 -12.58 -7.03
N ARG A 47 1.10 -13.65 -7.08
CA ARG A 47 -0.29 -13.57 -7.54
C ARG A 47 -1.21 -13.56 -6.34
N LEU A 48 -1.94 -12.46 -6.19
CA LEU A 48 -3.02 -12.36 -5.21
C LEU A 48 -4.35 -12.67 -5.89
N THR A 49 -5.22 -13.38 -5.18
CA THR A 49 -6.66 -13.38 -5.45
C THR A 49 -7.26 -12.01 -5.11
N PRO A 50 -8.46 -11.67 -5.63
CA PRO A 50 -9.14 -10.44 -5.26
C PRO A 50 -9.35 -10.29 -3.75
N ALA A 51 -9.69 -11.38 -3.05
CA ALA A 51 -9.89 -11.37 -1.60
C ALA A 51 -8.58 -11.07 -0.84
N GLU A 52 -7.47 -11.70 -1.23
CA GLU A 52 -6.15 -11.43 -0.61
C GLU A 52 -5.68 -9.99 -0.88
N ARG A 53 -6.00 -9.44 -2.06
CA ARG A 53 -5.71 -8.05 -2.39
C ARG A 53 -6.49 -7.08 -1.50
N ASP A 54 -7.78 -7.33 -1.30
CA ASP A 54 -8.63 -6.50 -0.44
C ASP A 54 -8.22 -6.61 1.03
N GLU A 55 -7.90 -7.81 1.51
CA GLU A 55 -7.38 -8.03 2.87
C GLU A 55 -6.05 -7.30 3.11
N LEU A 56 -5.13 -7.36 2.15
CA LEU A 56 -3.85 -6.65 2.22
C LEU A 56 -4.04 -5.12 2.20
N CYS A 57 -5.06 -4.62 1.50
CA CYS A 57 -5.44 -3.21 1.52
C CYS A 57 -5.93 -2.80 2.92
N VAL A 58 -6.84 -3.57 3.52
CA VAL A 58 -7.35 -3.33 4.88
C VAL A 58 -6.21 -3.34 5.90
N GLU A 59 -5.32 -4.33 5.84
CA GLU A 59 -4.14 -4.40 6.71
C GLU A 59 -3.22 -3.19 6.54
N THR A 60 -3.00 -2.75 5.30
CA THR A 60 -2.15 -1.59 5.01
C THR A 60 -2.72 -0.32 5.64
N PHE A 61 -4.02 -0.07 5.50
CA PHE A 61 -4.67 1.08 6.15
C PHE A 61 -4.69 0.94 7.68
N ALA A 62 -4.89 -0.26 8.21
CA ALA A 62 -4.78 -0.52 9.64
C ALA A 62 -3.36 -0.21 10.15
N ALA A 63 -2.32 -0.57 9.41
CA ALA A 63 -0.93 -0.26 9.73
C ALA A 63 -0.60 1.24 9.63
N ILE A 64 -1.21 1.97 8.70
CA ILE A 64 -1.10 3.44 8.62
C ILE A 64 -1.73 4.11 9.84
N ARG A 65 -2.88 3.63 10.29
CA ARG A 65 -3.60 4.15 11.47
C ARG A 65 -3.02 3.69 12.81
N HIS A 66 -2.26 2.60 12.81
CA HIS A 66 -1.72 1.97 14.01
C HIS A 66 -0.95 2.96 14.89
N ASN A 67 -1.04 2.75 16.21
CA ASN A 67 -0.38 3.56 17.24
C ASN A 67 -0.66 5.07 17.08
N ASP A 68 -1.94 5.46 17.03
CA ASP A 68 -2.35 6.87 16.92
C ASP A 68 -1.68 7.59 15.74
N TYR A 69 -1.83 7.02 14.54
CA TYR A 69 -1.28 7.60 13.31
C TYR A 69 0.22 7.86 13.35
N GLN A 70 1.01 7.11 14.13
CA GLN A 70 2.45 7.36 14.32
C GLN A 70 3.19 7.55 13.00
N LEU A 71 2.86 6.75 11.98
CA LEU A 71 3.43 6.87 10.63
C LEU A 71 3.15 8.25 10.02
N LEU A 72 1.91 8.74 10.12
CA LEU A 72 1.51 10.03 9.59
C LEU A 72 2.03 11.20 10.45
N ARG A 73 2.17 11.03 11.77
CA ARG A 73 2.80 12.03 12.65
C ARG A 73 4.27 12.29 12.34
N ASN A 74 4.96 11.31 11.76
CA ASN A 74 6.35 11.42 11.32
C ASN A 74 6.51 12.10 9.95
N TYR A 75 5.41 12.50 9.30
CA TYR A 75 5.47 13.25 8.05
C TYR A 75 5.71 14.74 8.33
N HIS A 76 6.84 15.25 7.81
CA HIS A 76 7.28 16.63 8.02
C HIS A 76 7.05 17.57 6.82
N GLY A 77 6.23 17.19 5.83
CA GLY A 77 5.90 18.05 4.70
C GLY A 77 7.05 18.31 3.70
N GLN A 78 8.13 17.51 3.75
CA GLN A 78 9.29 17.67 2.85
C GLN A 78 9.05 17.14 1.42
N CYS A 79 7.96 16.41 1.22
CA CYS A 79 7.49 15.93 -0.08
C CYS A 79 5.97 15.89 -0.07
N HIS A 80 5.33 15.65 -1.22
CA HIS A 80 3.88 15.47 -1.25
C HIS A 80 3.46 14.24 -0.43
N LEU A 81 2.32 14.33 0.26
CA LEU A 81 1.80 13.24 1.09
C LEU A 81 1.62 11.94 0.29
N ALA A 82 1.16 12.02 -0.96
CA ALA A 82 1.07 10.88 -1.86
C ALA A 82 2.44 10.19 -2.11
N THR A 83 3.52 10.97 -2.26
CA THR A 83 4.89 10.44 -2.40
C THR A 83 5.33 9.72 -1.13
N PHE A 84 5.11 10.33 0.03
CA PHE A 84 5.40 9.73 1.33
C PHE A 84 4.65 8.41 1.52
N LEU A 85 3.33 8.42 1.27
CA LEU A 85 2.47 7.24 1.37
C LEU A 85 2.88 6.15 0.41
N THR A 86 3.29 6.47 -0.82
CA THR A 86 3.78 5.47 -1.79
C THR A 86 4.95 4.67 -1.20
N VAL A 87 5.94 5.37 -0.64
CA VAL A 87 7.17 4.74 -0.10
C VAL A 87 6.86 3.93 1.17
N THR A 88 6.09 4.49 2.09
CA THR A 88 5.79 3.83 3.37
C THR A 88 4.83 2.66 3.19
N THR A 89 3.79 2.81 2.37
CA THR A 89 2.86 1.73 1.99
C THR A 89 3.59 0.56 1.35
N ARG A 90 4.50 0.83 0.38
CA ARG A 90 5.30 -0.24 -0.23
C ARG A 90 6.10 -1.03 0.81
N ARG A 91 6.65 -0.37 1.82
CA ARG A 91 7.42 -1.05 2.90
C ARG A 91 6.52 -1.95 3.74
N ILE A 92 5.31 -1.49 4.08
CA ILE A 92 4.30 -2.29 4.80
C ILE A 92 3.93 -3.54 3.99
N ILE A 93 3.56 -3.35 2.73
CA ILE A 93 3.15 -4.43 1.81
C ILE A 93 4.25 -5.46 1.64
N VAL A 94 5.48 -5.02 1.36
CA VAL A 94 6.62 -5.93 1.17
C VAL A 94 6.87 -6.77 2.42
N ARG A 95 6.78 -6.17 3.61
CA ARG A 95 6.95 -6.90 4.87
C ARG A 95 5.83 -7.92 5.08
N ALA A 96 4.57 -7.53 4.88
CA ALA A 96 3.43 -8.42 5.02
C ALA A 96 3.53 -9.62 4.07
N VAL A 97 3.84 -9.36 2.80
CA VAL A 97 3.94 -10.38 1.76
C VAL A 97 5.12 -11.33 1.97
N THR A 98 6.25 -10.83 2.47
CA THR A 98 7.43 -11.67 2.80
C THR A 98 7.11 -12.61 3.96
N ASN A 99 6.30 -12.18 4.93
CA ASN A 99 5.98 -12.98 6.11
C ASN A 99 4.90 -14.04 5.86
N ARG A 100 4.01 -13.83 4.87
CA ARG A 100 2.83 -14.68 4.64
C ARG A 100 3.03 -15.82 3.63
N GLY A 101 4.17 -15.88 2.94
CA GLY A 101 4.48 -16.98 2.02
C GLY A 101 3.50 -17.09 0.85
N TYR A 102 3.05 -15.95 0.30
CA TYR A 102 2.17 -15.93 -0.88
C TYR A 102 2.78 -16.67 -2.06
N ILE A 103 1.93 -17.26 -2.90
CA ILE A 103 2.36 -18.04 -4.07
C ILE A 103 3.13 -17.13 -5.04
N THR A 104 4.42 -17.42 -5.20
CA THR A 104 5.25 -16.85 -6.25
C THR A 104 4.97 -17.58 -7.56
N VAL A 105 4.54 -16.85 -8.58
CA VAL A 105 4.43 -17.36 -9.95
C VAL A 105 5.84 -17.72 -10.41
N SER A 106 6.10 -19.02 -10.52
CA SER A 106 7.26 -19.52 -11.24
C SER A 106 7.05 -19.26 -12.73
N ASP A 107 8.07 -18.82 -13.45
CA ASP A 107 7.97 -18.50 -14.88
C ASP A 107 7.43 -19.71 -15.66
N PRO A 108 6.24 -19.63 -16.31
CA PRO A 108 5.72 -20.73 -17.13
C PRO A 108 6.65 -21.06 -18.31
N GLU A 109 7.39 -20.06 -18.79
CA GLU A 109 8.40 -20.23 -19.85
C GLU A 109 9.60 -21.08 -19.40
N ALA A 110 10.03 -20.97 -18.14
CA ALA A 110 11.13 -21.79 -17.61
C ALA A 110 10.72 -23.27 -17.48
N ALA A 111 9.46 -23.55 -17.11
CA ALA A 111 8.92 -24.90 -17.05
C ALA A 111 8.71 -25.51 -18.44
N SER A 112 8.23 -24.72 -19.41
CA SER A 112 8.08 -25.13 -20.82
C SER A 112 9.42 -25.38 -21.51
N PHE A 113 10.45 -24.60 -21.20
CA PHE A 113 11.80 -24.82 -21.74
C PHE A 113 12.44 -26.10 -21.20
N ALA A 114 12.27 -26.41 -19.90
CA ALA A 114 12.76 -27.65 -19.30
C ALA A 114 12.08 -28.91 -19.88
N GLN A 115 10.80 -28.83 -20.27
CA GLN A 115 10.08 -29.94 -20.91
C GLN A 115 10.43 -30.17 -22.38
N ARG A 116 11.12 -29.22 -23.03
CA ARG A 116 11.50 -29.33 -24.46
C ARG A 116 12.93 -29.80 -24.68
N VAL A 117 13.72 -29.96 -23.61
CA VAL A 117 15.14 -30.33 -23.64
C VAL A 117 15.40 -31.69 -22.95
N ALA A 118 14.37 -32.33 -22.40
CA ALA A 118 14.41 -33.69 -21.85
C ALA A 118 13.74 -34.69 -22.81
#